data_AF-A0A348XFK6-F1
#
_entry.id   AF-A0A348XFK6-F1
#
_cell.length_a   1.000
_cell.length_b   1.000
_cell.length_c   1.000
_cell.angle_alpha   90.00
_cell.angle_beta   90.00
_cell.angle_gamma   90.00
#
_symmetry.space_group_name_H-M   'P 1'
#
loop_
_entity.id
_entity.type
_entity.pdbx_description
1 polymer ?
#
loop_
_entity_poly.entity_id
_entity_poly.type
_entity_poly.pdbx_seq_one_letter_code
_entity_poly.pdbx_strand_id
1 'polypeptide(L)'
;PQALVPFKTHQSPTMLYNAMIAPLIPYAIRGAIWYQGESNHTESDYTEKTIALVEGWRQVWQPEIPYYFVQIAPYHYGKEDKTVLAKFWEQQAAVETRLADSGMVVINDIGNVKDIHPRNKQDVGLRLANLALAKSYGKTGIAYSGPRYRSMRIEGDRIRVSFDHAEGVASRDGKPLSHFEIIGPDSKGWQPAKATIEGSDVILQATSVAAPVALRFAWDKLAEPNLINAAGLSTGAFRAGALPAPKSILEQIGVAADYELLYDLDLAMLSDTPRYTSDRSAELSGGIARIGYLLELGKADQVQWVYVSMNAFTQKLAQLALPTSVNRNVFQQAVSGLRVYSIIPSVAGAGKGDIGNIEFWPHNYTPANAGKVGGANAGSYDVGDQRAEPVNGYGCLQIHATGSKTTLLAINNRRAGAQADLGIGNSPGQHTDWTFTKSGKGYDYKRLRIFVQLK
;
A
#
# COMPACT_ATOMS: atom_id res chain seq x y z
N PRO A 1 34.98 -17.05 28.23
CA PRO A 1 34.49 -15.86 27.50
C PRO A 1 32.99 -15.93 27.28
N GLN A 2 32.28 -14.81 27.43
CA GLN A 2 30.83 -14.68 27.17
C GLN A 2 30.43 -15.04 25.71
N ALA A 3 31.43 -15.26 24.85
CA ALA A 3 31.34 -15.63 23.44
C ALA A 3 31.35 -17.16 23.15
N LEU A 4 31.50 -18.04 24.16
CA LEU A 4 31.44 -19.49 23.98
C LEU A 4 30.14 -20.05 24.58
N VAL A 5 29.00 -19.62 24.01
CA VAL A 5 27.71 -20.24 24.34
C VAL A 5 27.64 -21.56 23.56
N PRO A 6 27.45 -22.72 24.22
CA PRO A 6 27.29 -23.98 23.53
C PRO A 6 26.11 -23.93 22.57
N PHE A 7 26.27 -24.50 21.37
CA PHE A 7 25.15 -24.69 20.46
C PHE A 7 24.08 -25.55 21.14
N LYS A 8 22.82 -25.11 21.07
CA LYS A 8 21.70 -25.81 21.74
C LYS A 8 20.87 -26.64 20.76
N THR A 9 20.82 -26.24 19.51
CA THR A 9 20.02 -26.87 18.46
C THR A 9 20.68 -26.68 17.10
N HIS A 10 20.25 -27.47 16.10
CA HIS A 10 20.70 -27.30 14.72
C HIS A 10 20.35 -25.96 14.06
N GLN A 11 19.45 -25.20 14.68
CA GLN A 11 19.11 -23.84 14.25
C GLN A 11 19.99 -22.77 14.91
N SER A 12 20.89 -23.15 15.82
CA SER A 12 21.82 -22.19 16.41
C SER A 12 22.71 -21.59 15.31
N PRO A 13 22.92 -20.25 15.28
CA PRO A 13 23.72 -19.61 14.25
C PRO A 13 25.08 -20.29 14.08
N THR A 14 25.50 -20.51 12.83
CA THR A 14 26.77 -21.17 12.44
C THR A 14 26.93 -22.64 12.83
N MET A 15 26.00 -23.27 13.56
CA MET A 15 26.18 -24.64 14.02
C MET A 15 26.34 -25.63 12.84
N LEU A 16 25.44 -25.59 11.86
CA LEU A 16 25.50 -26.46 10.68
C LEU A 16 26.75 -26.19 9.83
N TYR A 17 27.18 -24.93 9.71
CA TYR A 17 28.42 -24.59 9.03
C TYR A 17 29.62 -25.27 9.70
N ASN A 18 29.77 -25.09 11.02
CA ASN A 18 30.89 -25.67 11.76
C ASN A 18 30.87 -27.20 11.79
N ALA A 19 29.69 -27.81 11.83
CA ALA A 19 29.55 -29.26 11.90
C ALA A 19 29.69 -29.96 10.53
N MET A 20 29.25 -29.33 9.43
CA MET A 20 29.11 -30.01 8.13
C MET A 20 29.97 -29.41 7.02
N ILE A 21 30.29 -28.11 7.08
CA ILE A 21 30.95 -27.39 5.99
C ILE A 21 32.41 -27.10 6.32
N ALA A 22 32.70 -26.57 7.51
CA ALA A 22 34.06 -26.26 7.95
C ALA A 22 35.02 -27.48 7.89
N PRO A 23 34.61 -28.72 8.24
CA PRO A 23 35.50 -29.89 8.14
C PRO A 23 35.87 -30.28 6.71
N LEU A 24 35.18 -29.76 5.70
CA LEU A 24 35.52 -29.97 4.29
C LEU A 24 36.66 -29.06 3.83
N ILE A 25 37.10 -28.09 4.65
CA ILE A 25 38.28 -27.28 4.36
C ILE A 25 39.52 -28.10 4.77
N PRO A 26 40.54 -28.27 3.89
CA PRO A 26 40.77 -27.57 2.62
C PRO A 26 40.54 -28.44 1.38
N TYR A 27 39.63 -29.42 1.39
CA TYR A 27 39.35 -30.21 0.19
C TYR A 27 38.91 -29.30 -0.97
N ALA A 28 39.45 -29.56 -2.15
CA ALA A 28 39.09 -28.82 -3.35
C ALA A 28 37.61 -29.06 -3.71
N ILE A 29 36.89 -27.98 -3.96
CA ILE A 29 35.51 -28.02 -4.43
C ILE A 29 35.41 -27.31 -5.78
N ARG A 30 34.51 -27.78 -6.66
CA ARG A 30 34.23 -27.11 -7.95
C ARG A 30 33.09 -26.11 -7.87
N GLY A 31 32.34 -26.08 -6.77
CA GLY A 31 31.18 -25.23 -6.56
C GLY A 31 30.23 -25.78 -5.52
N ALA A 32 29.10 -25.10 -5.32
CA ALA A 32 28.05 -25.50 -4.39
C ALA A 32 26.70 -25.61 -5.10
N ILE A 33 25.92 -26.61 -4.69
CA ILE A 33 24.50 -26.74 -5.02
C ILE A 33 23.69 -26.52 -3.74
N TRP A 34 22.70 -25.63 -3.79
CA TRP A 34 21.94 -25.21 -2.62
C TRP A 34 20.44 -25.24 -2.87
N TYR A 35 19.71 -26.02 -2.07
CA TYR A 35 18.25 -26.03 -2.09
C TYR A 35 17.78 -25.80 -0.66
N GLN A 36 17.40 -24.56 -0.40
CA GLN A 36 16.91 -24.11 0.89
C GLN A 36 16.07 -22.85 0.69
N GLY A 37 15.14 -22.61 1.61
CA GLY A 37 14.43 -21.35 1.74
C GLY A 37 13.10 -21.51 2.47
N GLU A 38 12.61 -22.73 2.59
CA GLU A 38 11.31 -23.07 3.16
C GLU A 38 11.13 -22.54 4.59
N SER A 39 12.19 -22.55 5.41
CA SER A 39 12.16 -22.00 6.77
C SER A 39 12.37 -20.48 6.84
N ASN A 40 12.76 -19.84 5.74
CA ASN A 40 13.02 -18.39 5.65
C ASN A 40 12.06 -17.68 4.68
N HIS A 41 10.98 -18.34 4.23
CA HIS A 41 10.08 -17.84 3.20
C HIS A 41 9.36 -16.51 3.54
N THR A 42 9.41 -16.09 4.81
CA THR A 42 8.86 -14.81 5.28
C THR A 42 9.92 -13.73 5.48
N GLU A 43 11.21 -14.05 5.30
CA GLU A 43 12.31 -13.11 5.54
C GLU A 43 12.47 -12.12 4.38
N SER A 44 12.77 -10.86 4.72
CA SER A 44 13.01 -9.79 3.76
C SER A 44 14.49 -9.54 3.46
N ASP A 45 15.40 -10.25 4.14
CA ASP A 45 16.86 -10.10 4.03
C ASP A 45 17.55 -11.38 3.51
N TYR A 46 16.79 -12.32 2.92
CA TYR A 46 17.30 -13.59 2.40
C TYR A 46 18.41 -13.41 1.35
N THR A 47 18.26 -12.43 0.45
CA THR A 47 19.28 -12.13 -0.56
C THR A 47 20.61 -11.75 0.10
N GLU A 48 20.60 -10.87 1.10
CA GLU A 48 21.83 -10.43 1.78
C GLU A 48 22.49 -11.57 2.56
N LYS A 49 21.69 -12.37 3.26
CA LYS A 49 22.17 -13.56 3.98
C LYS A 49 22.82 -14.57 3.04
N THR A 50 22.23 -14.78 1.86
CA THR A 50 22.76 -15.72 0.86
C THR A 50 24.08 -15.19 0.27
N ILE A 51 24.17 -13.90 -0.06
CA ILE A 51 25.41 -13.28 -0.53
C ILE A 51 26.50 -13.42 0.54
N ALA A 52 26.20 -13.09 1.80
CA ALA A 52 27.16 -13.22 2.90
C ALA A 52 27.62 -14.67 3.11
N LEU A 53 26.73 -15.65 2.97
CA LEU A 53 27.07 -17.07 3.06
C LEU A 53 28.08 -17.47 1.97
N VAL A 54 27.78 -17.13 0.70
CA VAL A 54 28.62 -17.54 -0.44
C VAL A 54 29.95 -16.79 -0.45
N GLU A 55 29.95 -15.50 -0.14
CA GLU A 55 31.20 -14.73 -0.01
C GLU A 55 32.06 -15.24 1.16
N GLY A 56 31.45 -15.70 2.26
CA GLY A 56 32.17 -16.38 3.33
C GLY A 56 32.82 -17.69 2.86
N TRP A 57 32.14 -18.48 2.04
CA TRP A 57 32.73 -19.67 1.42
C TRP A 57 33.88 -19.32 0.46
N ARG A 58 33.71 -18.28 -0.36
CA ARG A 58 34.75 -17.79 -1.27
C ARG A 58 36.05 -17.39 -0.57
N GLN A 59 35.96 -16.87 0.66
CA GLN A 59 37.13 -16.50 1.46
C GLN A 59 37.96 -17.71 1.91
N VAL A 60 37.31 -18.85 2.20
CA VAL A 60 38.00 -20.03 2.77
C VAL A 60 38.36 -21.09 1.71
N TRP A 61 37.77 -21.01 0.51
CA TRP A 61 38.15 -21.81 -0.65
C TRP A 61 38.83 -20.96 -1.74
N GLN A 62 38.03 -20.39 -2.65
CA GLN A 62 38.52 -19.48 -3.68
C GLN A 62 37.38 -18.56 -4.20
N PRO A 63 37.70 -17.35 -4.71
CA PRO A 63 36.69 -16.37 -5.16
C PRO A 63 35.74 -16.87 -6.25
N GLU A 64 36.20 -17.79 -7.09
CA GLU A 64 35.49 -18.21 -8.31
C GLU A 64 34.54 -19.41 -8.10
N ILE A 65 34.30 -19.86 -6.86
CA ILE A 65 33.40 -21.00 -6.67
C ILE A 65 31.98 -20.62 -7.14
N PRO A 66 31.41 -21.38 -8.09
CA PRO A 66 30.05 -21.14 -8.56
C PRO A 66 29.02 -21.60 -7.54
N TYR A 67 27.91 -20.86 -7.48
CA TYR A 67 26.79 -21.13 -6.58
C TYR A 67 25.50 -21.35 -7.35
N TYR A 68 25.05 -22.60 -7.41
CA TYR A 68 23.81 -22.96 -8.09
C TYR A 68 22.73 -23.35 -7.10
N PHE A 69 21.57 -22.74 -7.22
CA PHE A 69 20.52 -22.88 -6.22
C PHE A 69 19.14 -23.07 -6.82
N VAL A 70 18.19 -23.46 -5.97
CA VAL A 70 16.84 -23.83 -6.39
C VAL A 70 15.84 -22.83 -5.84
N GLN A 71 15.01 -22.26 -6.73
CA GLN A 71 13.80 -21.55 -6.31
C GLN A 71 12.92 -22.53 -5.52
N ILE A 72 12.49 -22.23 -4.30
CA ILE A 72 11.68 -23.20 -3.56
C ILE A 72 10.33 -23.47 -4.25
N ALA A 73 9.78 -24.66 -4.07
CA ALA A 73 8.54 -25.06 -4.74
C ALA A 73 7.31 -24.31 -4.17
N PRO A 74 6.25 -24.14 -4.98
CA PRO A 74 4.94 -23.72 -4.50
C PRO A 74 4.43 -24.66 -3.39
N TYR A 75 3.90 -24.09 -2.32
CA TYR A 75 3.39 -24.84 -1.18
C TYR A 75 2.30 -24.07 -0.43
N HIS A 76 1.32 -24.80 0.09
CA HIS A 76 0.24 -24.23 0.87
C HIS A 76 0.66 -23.97 2.33
N TYR A 77 1.25 -22.79 2.58
CA TYR A 77 1.54 -22.26 3.92
C TYR A 77 0.26 -21.77 4.64
N GLY A 78 -0.69 -22.65 4.89
CA GLY A 78 -1.92 -22.37 5.66
C GLY A 78 -2.62 -21.04 5.30
N LYS A 79 -2.90 -20.24 6.33
CA LYS A 79 -3.59 -18.93 6.22
C LYS A 79 -2.66 -17.76 5.88
N GLU A 80 -1.39 -18.01 5.61
CA GLU A 80 -0.45 -16.93 5.26
C GLU A 80 -0.85 -16.24 3.96
N ASP A 81 -0.42 -14.98 3.84
CA ASP A 81 -0.65 -14.14 2.67
C ASP A 81 -0.31 -14.90 1.38
N LYS A 82 -1.23 -14.88 0.42
CA LYS A 82 -1.08 -15.64 -0.83
C LYS A 82 0.17 -15.24 -1.63
N THR A 83 0.69 -14.03 -1.43
CA THR A 83 1.87 -13.51 -2.15
C THR A 83 3.18 -13.81 -1.43
N VAL A 84 3.16 -14.50 -0.28
CA VAL A 84 4.36 -14.72 0.56
C VAL A 84 5.51 -15.35 -0.22
N LEU A 85 5.24 -16.44 -0.97
CA LEU A 85 6.28 -17.09 -1.77
C LEU A 85 6.70 -16.27 -2.99
N ALA A 86 5.79 -15.51 -3.61
CA ALA A 86 6.18 -14.67 -4.73
C ALA A 86 7.19 -13.58 -4.32
N LYS A 87 6.99 -12.97 -3.14
CA LYS A 87 7.95 -12.04 -2.53
C LYS A 87 9.29 -12.73 -2.22
N PHE A 88 9.24 -13.96 -1.72
CA PHE A 88 10.43 -14.73 -1.42
C PHE A 88 11.19 -15.21 -2.67
N TRP A 89 10.49 -15.69 -3.70
CA TRP A 89 11.07 -16.06 -4.98
C TRP A 89 11.75 -14.87 -5.65
N GLU A 90 11.23 -13.66 -5.47
CA GLU A 90 11.90 -12.43 -5.91
C GLU A 90 13.23 -12.22 -5.15
N GLN A 91 13.30 -12.51 -3.84
CA GLN A 91 14.56 -12.50 -3.10
C GLN A 91 15.55 -13.57 -3.60
N GLN A 92 15.07 -14.77 -3.94
CA GLN A 92 15.90 -15.82 -4.53
C GLN A 92 16.43 -15.40 -5.91
N ALA A 93 15.57 -14.87 -6.79
CA ALA A 93 15.97 -14.36 -8.10
C ALA A 93 16.97 -13.20 -7.99
N ALA A 94 16.83 -12.34 -6.98
CA ALA A 94 17.75 -11.23 -6.73
C ALA A 94 19.18 -11.70 -6.41
N VAL A 95 19.36 -12.88 -5.79
CA VAL A 95 20.71 -13.46 -5.57
C VAL A 95 21.42 -13.64 -6.92
N GLU A 96 20.73 -14.18 -7.92
CA GLU A 96 21.34 -14.45 -9.22
C GLU A 96 21.78 -13.19 -9.96
N THR A 97 21.07 -12.08 -9.76
CA THR A 97 21.42 -10.79 -10.39
C THR A 97 22.52 -10.04 -9.64
N ARG A 98 22.72 -10.33 -8.35
CA ARG A 98 23.63 -9.59 -7.46
C ARG A 98 24.90 -10.34 -7.09
N LEU A 99 24.94 -11.65 -7.32
CA LEU A 99 26.07 -12.52 -6.99
C LEU A 99 26.68 -13.07 -8.28
N ALA A 100 27.94 -12.72 -8.54
CA ALA A 100 28.70 -13.27 -9.67
C ALA A 100 28.80 -14.81 -9.58
N ASP A 101 28.98 -15.48 -10.72
CA ASP A 101 29.12 -16.94 -10.84
C ASP A 101 28.02 -17.74 -10.13
N SER A 102 26.79 -17.21 -10.13
CA SER A 102 25.63 -17.87 -9.56
C SER A 102 24.59 -18.24 -10.61
N GLY A 103 23.63 -19.10 -10.24
CA GLY A 103 22.47 -19.36 -11.08
C GLY A 103 21.34 -20.08 -10.37
N MET A 104 20.11 -19.77 -10.75
CA MET A 104 18.90 -20.33 -10.16
C MET A 104 18.18 -21.29 -11.10
N VAL A 105 17.79 -22.45 -10.56
CA VAL A 105 16.85 -23.38 -11.19
C VAL A 105 15.44 -23.11 -10.67
N VAL A 106 14.51 -22.89 -11.60
CA VAL A 106 13.07 -22.75 -11.31
C VAL A 106 12.42 -24.14 -11.31
N ILE A 107 11.55 -24.41 -10.32
CA ILE A 107 10.88 -25.71 -10.15
C ILE A 107 9.38 -25.60 -9.82
N ASN A 108 8.77 -24.44 -10.08
CA ASN A 108 7.33 -24.22 -9.83
C ASN A 108 6.40 -25.13 -10.65
N ASP A 109 6.95 -25.83 -11.64
CA ASP A 109 6.26 -26.75 -12.54
C ASP A 109 6.33 -28.23 -12.08
N ILE A 110 7.25 -28.56 -11.16
CA ILE A 110 7.54 -29.92 -10.66
C ILE A 110 7.50 -29.99 -9.11
N GLY A 111 6.75 -29.07 -8.50
CA GLY A 111 6.50 -29.01 -7.05
C GLY A 111 5.36 -29.93 -6.57
N ASN A 112 4.91 -29.70 -5.34
CA ASN A 112 3.69 -30.29 -4.81
C ASN A 112 3.07 -29.33 -3.79
N VAL A 113 1.97 -28.67 -4.16
CA VAL A 113 1.32 -27.68 -3.29
C VAL A 113 0.80 -28.26 -1.97
N LYS A 114 0.66 -29.59 -1.86
CA LYS A 114 0.19 -30.31 -0.66
C LYS A 114 1.32 -30.92 0.18
N ASP A 115 2.54 -30.98 -0.34
CA ASP A 115 3.69 -31.56 0.35
C ASP A 115 4.92 -30.69 0.11
N ILE A 116 5.42 -30.08 1.18
CA ILE A 116 6.58 -29.19 1.14
C ILE A 116 7.86 -29.90 0.66
N HIS A 117 7.86 -31.25 0.65
CA HIS A 117 8.95 -32.07 0.15
C HIS A 117 8.60 -32.73 -1.20
N PRO A 118 8.69 -31.99 -2.32
CA PRO A 118 8.36 -32.54 -3.64
C PRO A 118 9.24 -33.76 -3.97
N ARG A 119 8.61 -34.85 -4.41
CA ARG A 119 9.27 -36.15 -4.63
C ARG A 119 10.16 -36.19 -5.86
N ASN A 120 9.88 -35.38 -6.89
CA ASN A 120 10.66 -35.34 -8.12
C ASN A 120 11.99 -34.59 -7.90
N LYS A 121 12.93 -35.20 -7.19
CA LYS A 121 14.28 -34.65 -6.98
C LYS A 121 15.22 -34.93 -8.15
N GLN A 122 14.88 -35.89 -9.01
CA GLN A 122 15.70 -36.24 -10.17
C GLN A 122 15.73 -35.11 -11.20
N ASP A 123 14.58 -34.51 -11.53
CA ASP A 123 14.54 -33.39 -12.47
C ASP A 123 15.15 -32.12 -11.89
N VAL A 124 15.02 -31.89 -10.57
CA VAL A 124 15.73 -30.80 -9.88
C VAL A 124 17.24 -30.96 -10.04
N GLY A 125 17.76 -32.17 -9.78
CA GLY A 125 19.18 -32.50 -9.95
C GLY A 125 19.65 -32.36 -11.41
N LEU A 126 18.85 -32.80 -12.37
CA LEU A 126 19.15 -32.67 -13.80
C LEU A 126 19.25 -31.19 -14.22
N ARG A 127 18.32 -30.35 -13.78
CA ARG A 127 18.36 -28.91 -14.08
C ARG A 127 19.59 -28.23 -13.48
N LEU A 128 19.96 -28.57 -12.25
CA LEU A 128 21.19 -28.09 -11.61
C LEU A 128 22.45 -28.57 -12.35
N ALA A 129 22.46 -29.83 -12.79
CA ALA A 129 23.56 -30.40 -13.58
C ALA A 129 23.70 -29.67 -14.93
N ASN A 130 22.59 -29.42 -15.63
CA ASN A 130 22.59 -28.67 -16.89
C ASN A 130 23.12 -27.25 -16.71
N LEU A 131 22.72 -26.57 -15.63
CA LEU A 131 23.22 -25.24 -15.29
C LEU A 131 24.73 -25.25 -15.04
N ALA A 132 25.23 -26.23 -14.27
CA ALA A 132 26.66 -26.39 -14.04
C ALA A 132 27.42 -26.72 -15.32
N LEU A 133 26.93 -27.65 -16.15
CA LEU A 133 27.56 -28.03 -17.41
C LEU A 133 27.70 -26.83 -18.35
N ALA A 134 26.65 -26.02 -18.47
CA ALA A 134 26.65 -24.84 -19.31
C ALA A 134 27.56 -23.72 -18.76
N LYS A 135 27.41 -23.35 -17.49
CA LYS A 135 28.08 -22.16 -16.92
C LYS A 135 29.48 -22.43 -16.34
N SER A 136 29.73 -23.61 -15.78
CA SER A 136 31.02 -23.95 -15.14
C SER A 136 31.92 -24.89 -15.93
N TYR A 137 31.36 -25.67 -16.85
CA TYR A 137 32.12 -26.63 -17.68
C TYR A 137 32.15 -26.25 -19.16
N GLY A 138 31.56 -25.11 -19.55
CA GLY A 138 31.62 -24.57 -20.91
C GLY A 138 30.96 -25.45 -21.96
N LYS A 139 30.03 -26.33 -21.58
CA LYS A 139 29.31 -27.18 -22.53
C LYS A 139 28.24 -26.35 -23.25
N THR A 140 28.31 -26.34 -24.57
CA THR A 140 27.36 -25.64 -25.44
C THR A 140 26.16 -26.52 -25.80
N GLY A 141 25.04 -25.89 -26.19
CA GLY A 141 23.84 -26.61 -26.64
C GLY A 141 23.00 -27.23 -25.52
N ILE A 142 23.31 -26.93 -24.25
CA ILE A 142 22.54 -27.39 -23.09
C ILE A 142 21.59 -26.30 -22.64
N ALA A 143 20.29 -26.58 -22.68
CA ALA A 143 19.29 -25.71 -22.08
C ALA A 143 19.34 -25.83 -20.55
N TYR A 144 19.53 -24.70 -19.88
CA TYR A 144 19.66 -24.62 -18.42
C TYR A 144 18.70 -23.62 -17.76
N SER A 145 17.97 -22.84 -18.56
CA SER A 145 16.98 -21.90 -18.05
C SER A 145 15.72 -21.92 -18.88
N GLY A 146 14.58 -21.68 -18.21
CA GLY A 146 13.33 -21.32 -18.87
C GLY A 146 13.34 -19.84 -19.25
N PRO A 147 12.23 -19.33 -19.84
CA PRO A 147 12.12 -17.92 -20.16
C PRO A 147 12.37 -17.05 -18.92
N ARG A 148 13.20 -16.02 -19.08
CA ARG A 148 13.52 -15.05 -18.02
C ARG A 148 13.07 -13.69 -18.43
N TYR A 149 12.35 -13.00 -17.55
CA TYR A 149 11.92 -11.63 -17.83
C TYR A 149 13.11 -10.75 -18.21
N ARG A 150 13.02 -10.11 -19.37
CA ARG A 150 14.01 -9.14 -19.86
C ARG A 150 13.48 -7.71 -19.78
N SER A 151 12.29 -7.48 -20.34
CA SER A 151 11.72 -6.13 -20.41
C SER A 151 10.20 -6.17 -20.61
N MET A 152 9.56 -5.02 -20.36
CA MET A 152 8.17 -4.78 -20.74
C MET A 152 8.04 -3.50 -21.56
N ARG A 153 7.05 -3.46 -22.45
CA ARG A 153 6.64 -2.27 -23.18
C ARG A 153 5.13 -2.13 -23.15
N ILE A 154 4.64 -0.91 -22.91
CA ILE A 154 3.21 -0.59 -23.00
C ILE A 154 2.88 -0.27 -24.47
N GLU A 155 1.85 -0.93 -24.99
CA GLU A 155 1.36 -0.80 -26.37
C GLU A 155 -0.15 -0.52 -26.33
N GLY A 156 -0.53 0.74 -26.09
CA GLY A 156 -1.93 1.13 -25.90
C GLY A 156 -2.52 0.49 -24.65
N ASP A 157 -3.50 -0.39 -24.81
CA ASP A 157 -4.16 -1.15 -23.74
C ASP A 157 -3.50 -2.51 -23.44
N ARG A 158 -2.31 -2.75 -23.99
CA ARG A 158 -1.56 -4.01 -23.84
C ARG A 158 -0.19 -3.80 -23.22
N ILE A 159 0.34 -4.87 -22.64
CA ILE A 159 1.75 -4.96 -22.27
C ILE A 159 2.41 -6.08 -23.08
N ARG A 160 3.47 -5.75 -23.83
CA ARG A 160 4.39 -6.71 -24.44
C ARG A 160 5.50 -7.05 -23.46
N VAL A 161 5.72 -8.34 -23.21
CA VAL A 161 6.77 -8.85 -22.33
C VAL A 161 7.76 -9.66 -23.14
N SER A 162 9.03 -9.28 -23.08
CA SER A 162 10.13 -9.98 -23.75
C SER A 162 10.92 -10.81 -22.75
N PHE A 163 11.45 -11.95 -23.19
CA PHE A 163 12.19 -12.88 -22.35
C PHE A 163 13.56 -13.23 -22.94
N ASP A 164 14.54 -13.47 -22.08
CA ASP A 164 15.74 -14.27 -22.39
C ASP A 164 15.40 -15.77 -22.31
N HIS A 165 16.18 -16.63 -22.96
CA HIS A 165 15.96 -18.10 -22.99
C HIS A 165 14.55 -18.51 -23.45
N ALA A 166 14.07 -17.80 -24.47
CA ALA A 166 12.69 -17.83 -24.95
C ALA A 166 12.54 -18.54 -26.30
N GLU A 167 13.47 -19.42 -26.65
CA GLU A 167 13.38 -20.21 -27.87
C GLU A 167 12.20 -21.17 -27.77
N GLY A 168 11.23 -21.05 -28.69
CA GLY A 168 10.02 -21.88 -28.73
C GLY A 168 9.16 -21.76 -27.47
N VAL A 169 8.93 -20.53 -27.01
CA VAL A 169 7.95 -20.25 -25.93
C VAL A 169 6.64 -20.96 -26.21
N ALA A 170 6.13 -21.69 -25.23
CA ALA A 170 4.91 -22.46 -25.36
C ALA A 170 4.19 -22.59 -24.01
N SER A 171 2.95 -23.07 -24.10
CA SER A 171 2.21 -23.60 -22.97
C SER A 171 2.52 -25.08 -22.79
N ARG A 172 2.98 -25.49 -21.60
CA ARG A 172 3.33 -26.90 -21.31
C ARG A 172 2.16 -27.88 -21.40
N ASP A 173 0.93 -27.37 -21.33
CA ASP A 173 -0.30 -28.19 -21.31
C ASP A 173 -1.28 -27.85 -22.45
N GLY A 174 -0.86 -27.02 -23.42
CA GLY A 174 -1.70 -26.60 -24.55
C GLY A 174 -2.86 -25.68 -24.18
N LYS A 175 -3.00 -25.29 -22.90
CA LYS A 175 -4.03 -24.34 -22.45
C LYS A 175 -3.53 -22.90 -22.58
N PRO A 176 -4.44 -21.89 -22.52
CA PRO A 176 -4.03 -20.49 -22.44
C PRO A 176 -2.98 -20.27 -21.33
N LEU A 177 -2.02 -19.38 -21.61
CA LEU A 177 -1.02 -19.01 -20.62
C LEU A 177 -1.69 -18.44 -19.37
N SER A 178 -1.21 -18.88 -18.21
CA SER A 178 -1.82 -18.61 -16.90
C SER A 178 -0.92 -17.75 -16.02
N HIS A 179 -1.47 -17.29 -14.89
CA HIS A 179 -0.75 -16.57 -13.81
C HIS A 179 -0.15 -15.21 -14.20
N PHE A 180 -0.59 -14.61 -15.29
CA PHE A 180 -0.33 -13.21 -15.59
C PHE A 180 -1.41 -12.31 -15.00
N GLU A 181 -0.99 -11.27 -14.30
CA GLU A 181 -1.87 -10.19 -13.82
C GLU A 181 -1.30 -8.83 -14.23
N ILE A 182 -2.18 -7.89 -14.58
CA ILE A 182 -1.82 -6.50 -14.90
C ILE A 182 -2.66 -5.53 -14.06
N ILE A 183 -2.18 -4.29 -13.92
CA ILE A 183 -2.87 -3.24 -13.17
C ILE A 183 -2.74 -1.89 -13.87
N GLY A 184 -3.76 -1.05 -13.76
CA GLY A 184 -3.83 0.34 -14.22
C GLY A 184 -4.41 1.28 -13.14
N PRO A 185 -4.35 2.61 -13.34
CA PRO A 185 -4.87 3.61 -12.38
C PRO A 185 -6.32 3.42 -11.91
N ASP A 186 -7.17 2.85 -12.77
CA ASP A 186 -8.61 2.65 -12.52
C ASP A 186 -8.98 1.19 -12.24
N SER A 187 -8.00 0.30 -12.20
CA SER A 187 -8.26 -1.12 -11.97
C SER A 187 -8.65 -1.37 -10.52
N LYS A 188 -9.55 -2.34 -10.29
CA LYS A 188 -9.92 -2.82 -8.95
C LYS A 188 -8.82 -3.74 -8.39
N GLY A 189 -7.62 -3.21 -8.22
CA GLY A 189 -6.41 -3.97 -7.95
C GLY A 189 -5.90 -4.74 -9.18
N TRP A 190 -5.01 -5.70 -8.94
CA TRP A 190 -4.48 -6.59 -9.97
C TRP A 190 -5.58 -7.41 -10.66
N GLN A 191 -5.56 -7.43 -11.99
CA GLN A 191 -6.53 -8.14 -12.81
C GLN A 191 -5.85 -9.27 -13.59
N PRO A 192 -6.46 -10.46 -13.69
CA PRO A 192 -5.96 -11.51 -14.57
C PRO A 192 -5.88 -11.00 -16.02
N ALA A 193 -4.76 -11.28 -16.69
CA ALA A 193 -4.53 -10.88 -18.07
C ALA A 193 -4.64 -12.07 -19.02
N LYS A 194 -5.30 -11.88 -20.16
CA LYS A 194 -5.17 -12.78 -21.30
C LYS A 194 -3.75 -12.63 -21.84
N ALA A 195 -3.02 -13.74 -21.92
CA ALA A 195 -1.66 -13.81 -22.40
C ALA A 195 -1.61 -14.54 -23.76
N THR A 196 -1.07 -13.89 -24.79
CA THR A 196 -0.93 -14.43 -26.15
C THR A 196 0.53 -14.42 -26.56
N ILE A 197 1.02 -15.50 -27.17
CA ILE A 197 2.41 -15.58 -27.65
C ILE A 197 2.50 -14.94 -29.03
N GLU A 198 3.43 -14.00 -29.21
CA GLU A 198 3.79 -13.39 -30.50
C GLU A 198 5.30 -13.53 -30.71
N GLY A 199 5.71 -14.51 -31.52
CA GLY A 199 7.13 -14.87 -31.64
C GLY A 199 7.64 -15.47 -30.31
N SER A 200 8.61 -14.80 -29.69
CA SER A 200 9.12 -15.14 -28.35
C SER A 200 8.58 -14.23 -27.24
N ASP A 201 7.76 -13.25 -27.59
CA ASP A 201 7.14 -12.32 -26.63
C ASP A 201 5.78 -12.84 -26.16
N VAL A 202 5.35 -12.35 -25.00
CA VAL A 202 4.00 -12.55 -24.48
C VAL A 202 3.27 -11.20 -24.40
N ILE A 203 2.09 -11.12 -25.02
CA ILE A 203 1.21 -9.96 -25.01
C ILE A 203 0.12 -10.16 -23.98
N LEU A 204 0.03 -9.21 -23.05
CA LEU A 204 -0.92 -9.20 -21.95
C LEU A 204 -2.00 -8.14 -22.21
N GLN A 205 -3.26 -8.54 -22.02
CA GLN A 205 -4.40 -7.63 -22.11
C GLN A 205 -5.49 -8.05 -21.12
N ALA A 206 -6.17 -7.09 -20.50
CA ALA A 206 -7.35 -7.33 -19.67
C ALA A 206 -8.42 -6.27 -19.98
N THR A 207 -9.64 -6.69 -20.27
CA THR A 207 -10.75 -5.77 -20.58
C THR A 207 -11.10 -4.85 -19.40
N SER A 208 -10.78 -5.26 -18.17
CA SER A 208 -10.93 -4.45 -16.96
C SER A 208 -9.76 -3.48 -16.69
N VAL A 209 -8.77 -3.41 -17.58
CA VAL A 209 -7.58 -2.56 -17.45
C VAL A 209 -7.33 -1.80 -18.75
N ALA A 210 -7.92 -0.61 -18.87
CA ALA A 210 -7.81 0.21 -20.09
C ALA A 210 -6.41 0.81 -20.31
N ALA A 211 -5.68 1.10 -19.22
CA ALA A 211 -4.35 1.70 -19.26
C ALA A 211 -3.40 0.93 -18.32
N PRO A 212 -2.84 -0.22 -18.77
CA PRO A 212 -1.98 -1.03 -17.92
C PRO A 212 -0.61 -0.36 -17.74
N VAL A 213 -0.14 -0.30 -16.49
CA VAL A 213 1.14 0.34 -16.10
C VAL A 213 2.14 -0.61 -15.45
N ALA A 214 1.67 -1.75 -14.96
CA ALA A 214 2.49 -2.78 -14.34
C ALA A 214 1.91 -4.17 -14.56
N LEU A 215 2.78 -5.18 -14.45
CA LEU A 215 2.47 -6.60 -14.55
C LEU A 215 3.11 -7.38 -13.40
N ARG A 216 2.54 -8.54 -13.08
CA ARG A 216 3.20 -9.58 -12.30
C ARG A 216 2.86 -10.98 -12.84
N PHE A 217 3.78 -11.92 -12.62
CA PHE A 217 3.66 -13.30 -13.05
C PHE A 217 3.95 -14.26 -11.89
N ALA A 218 3.17 -15.35 -11.81
CA ALA A 218 3.28 -16.37 -10.76
C ALA A 218 3.23 -15.79 -9.34
N TRP A 219 2.35 -14.79 -9.12
CA TRP A 219 2.30 -14.02 -7.87
C TRP A 219 1.39 -14.62 -6.79
N ASP A 220 1.47 -15.95 -6.62
CA ASP A 220 0.70 -16.73 -5.64
C ASP A 220 1.55 -17.89 -5.11
N LYS A 221 1.43 -18.23 -3.83
CA LYS A 221 2.16 -19.34 -3.17
C LYS A 221 1.82 -20.70 -3.75
N LEU A 222 0.71 -20.82 -4.47
CA LEU A 222 0.28 -22.02 -5.17
C LEU A 222 0.50 -21.93 -6.68
N ALA A 223 1.30 -20.97 -7.16
CA ALA A 223 1.47 -20.75 -8.60
C ALA A 223 2.21 -21.91 -9.28
N GLU A 224 1.50 -22.61 -10.17
CA GLU A 224 2.04 -23.68 -11.03
C GLU A 224 1.88 -23.29 -12.52
N PRO A 225 2.55 -22.21 -12.99
CA PRO A 225 2.32 -21.66 -14.31
C PRO A 225 2.67 -22.63 -15.44
N ASN A 226 2.17 -22.35 -16.64
CA ASN A 226 2.35 -23.19 -17.83
C ASN A 226 3.28 -22.59 -18.89
N LEU A 227 3.89 -21.42 -18.65
CA LEU A 227 4.85 -20.81 -19.56
C LEU A 227 6.21 -21.52 -19.50
N ILE A 228 6.60 -22.14 -20.61
CA ILE A 228 7.88 -22.82 -20.79
C ILE A 228 8.55 -22.38 -22.10
N ASN A 229 9.83 -22.70 -22.26
CA ASN A 229 10.49 -22.69 -23.56
C ASN A 229 10.50 -24.09 -24.20
N ALA A 230 11.11 -24.22 -25.38
CA ALA A 230 11.19 -25.48 -26.13
C ALA A 230 11.89 -26.62 -25.35
N ALA A 231 12.73 -26.29 -24.36
CA ALA A 231 13.38 -27.28 -23.49
C ALA A 231 12.49 -27.77 -22.34
N GLY A 232 11.25 -27.28 -22.24
CA GLY A 232 10.33 -27.64 -21.15
C GLY A 232 10.63 -26.96 -19.82
N LEU A 233 11.49 -25.92 -19.81
CA LEU A 233 11.90 -25.24 -18.58
C LEU A 233 10.97 -24.05 -18.29
N SER A 234 10.53 -23.96 -17.02
CA SER A 234 9.54 -22.99 -16.55
C SER A 234 10.12 -21.60 -16.24
N THR A 235 9.24 -20.61 -16.26
CA THR A 235 9.53 -19.20 -15.90
C THR A 235 9.35 -18.99 -14.39
N GLY A 236 10.31 -18.30 -13.74
CA GLY A 236 10.23 -17.91 -12.33
C GLY A 236 9.26 -16.74 -12.11
N ALA A 237 8.92 -16.44 -10.85
CA ALA A 237 8.07 -15.29 -10.54
C ALA A 237 8.80 -13.96 -10.81
N PHE A 238 8.06 -12.97 -11.32
CA PHE A 238 8.57 -11.62 -11.54
C PHE A 238 7.44 -10.60 -11.54
N ARG A 239 7.82 -9.32 -11.41
CA ARG A 239 6.95 -8.17 -11.62
C ARG A 239 7.73 -7.05 -12.32
N ALA A 240 7.01 -6.19 -13.02
CA ALA A 240 7.60 -5.06 -13.72
C ALA A 240 6.61 -3.90 -13.83
N GLY A 241 7.15 -2.72 -14.09
CA GLY A 241 6.39 -1.47 -14.17
C GLY A 241 6.19 -0.79 -12.82
N ALA A 242 5.57 0.38 -12.85
CA ALA A 242 5.29 1.17 -11.66
C ALA A 242 3.84 0.95 -11.23
N LEU A 243 3.61 0.69 -9.94
CA LEU A 243 2.24 0.63 -9.42
C LEU A 243 1.58 2.00 -9.60
N PRO A 244 0.27 2.04 -9.96
CA PRO A 244 -0.45 3.30 -9.97
C PRO A 244 -0.43 3.92 -8.57
N ALA A 245 -0.28 5.24 -8.51
CA ALA A 245 -0.42 5.95 -7.26
C ALA A 245 -1.83 5.69 -6.67
N PRO A 246 -1.96 5.50 -5.35
CA PRO A 246 -3.27 5.39 -4.72
C PRO A 246 -4.09 6.66 -5.01
N LYS A 247 -5.33 6.49 -5.47
CA LYS A 247 -6.26 7.62 -5.63
C LYS A 247 -6.53 8.27 -4.28
N SER A 248 -6.46 9.60 -4.22
CA SER A 248 -6.98 10.40 -3.11
C SER A 248 -8.48 10.17 -2.91
N ILE A 249 -9.00 10.49 -1.72
CA ILE A 249 -10.43 10.34 -1.43
C ILE A 249 -11.30 11.14 -2.43
N LEU A 250 -10.89 12.35 -2.81
CA LEU A 250 -11.61 13.18 -3.77
C LEU A 250 -11.64 12.56 -5.18
N GLU A 251 -10.57 11.88 -5.59
CA GLU A 251 -10.54 11.13 -6.86
C GLU A 251 -11.45 9.90 -6.79
N GLN A 252 -11.51 9.22 -5.64
CA GLN A 252 -12.39 8.07 -5.43
C GLN A 252 -13.87 8.44 -5.51
N ILE A 253 -14.27 9.60 -4.99
CA ILE A 253 -15.66 10.09 -5.07
C ILE A 253 -15.96 10.91 -6.34
N GLY A 254 -14.97 11.07 -7.23
CA GLY A 254 -15.14 11.71 -8.53
C GLY A 254 -15.34 13.23 -8.51
N VAL A 255 -14.80 13.93 -7.51
CA VAL A 255 -14.89 15.41 -7.43
C VAL A 255 -13.53 16.12 -7.44
N ALA A 256 -12.41 15.39 -7.51
CA ALA A 256 -11.07 15.98 -7.44
C ALA A 256 -10.81 17.08 -8.49
N ALA A 257 -11.29 16.91 -9.72
CA ALA A 257 -11.08 17.88 -10.80
C ALA A 257 -11.74 19.25 -10.56
N ASP A 258 -12.71 19.32 -9.64
CA ASP A 258 -13.49 20.53 -9.37
C ASP A 258 -12.91 21.37 -8.22
N TYR A 259 -11.94 20.85 -7.46
CA TYR A 259 -11.52 21.43 -6.19
C TYR A 259 -10.00 21.56 -6.08
N GLU A 260 -9.56 22.75 -5.67
CA GLU A 260 -8.19 23.05 -5.30
C GLU A 260 -7.97 22.83 -3.81
N LEU A 261 -6.88 22.19 -3.43
CA LEU A 261 -6.44 22.13 -2.03
C LEU A 261 -6.04 23.54 -1.58
N LEU A 262 -6.65 24.02 -0.50
CA LEU A 262 -6.34 25.31 0.11
C LEU A 262 -5.48 25.15 1.37
N TYR A 263 -5.92 24.29 2.30
CA TYR A 263 -5.20 24.01 3.54
C TYR A 263 -5.10 22.51 3.79
N ASP A 264 -3.96 22.07 4.31
CA ASP A 264 -3.78 20.70 4.81
C ASP A 264 -3.16 20.71 6.21
N LEU A 265 -3.81 20.07 7.17
CA LEU A 265 -3.40 20.05 8.57
C LEU A 265 -3.35 18.62 9.11
N ASP A 266 -2.23 18.27 9.73
CA ASP A 266 -2.14 17.13 10.64
C ASP A 266 -2.72 17.53 12.00
N LEU A 267 -3.83 16.88 12.37
CA LEU A 267 -4.54 17.20 13.61
C LEU A 267 -3.82 16.67 14.85
N ALA A 268 -2.80 15.82 14.72
CA ALA A 268 -1.91 15.47 15.82
C ALA A 268 -1.06 16.65 16.30
N MET A 269 -0.86 17.65 15.44
CA MET A 269 -0.09 18.87 15.72
C MET A 269 -0.97 20.09 16.03
N LEU A 270 -2.25 19.89 16.37
CA LEU A 270 -3.11 20.98 16.79
C LEU A 270 -2.51 21.74 17.99
N SER A 271 -2.72 23.05 18.00
CA SER A 271 -2.30 23.94 19.08
C SER A 271 -3.08 25.25 18.98
N ASP A 272 -2.76 26.20 19.87
CA ASP A 272 -3.29 27.57 19.82
C ASP A 272 -2.96 28.28 18.51
N THR A 273 -1.84 27.90 17.86
CA THR A 273 -1.36 28.40 16.57
C THR A 273 -1.24 27.23 15.58
N PRO A 274 -2.35 26.84 14.91
CA PRO A 274 -2.37 25.69 14.01
C PRO A 274 -1.28 25.81 12.94
N ARG A 275 -0.53 24.72 12.75
CA ARG A 275 0.48 24.62 11.70
C ARG A 275 -0.10 23.85 10.52
N TYR A 276 0.04 24.43 9.35
CA TYR A 276 -0.42 23.84 8.11
C TYR A 276 0.74 23.11 7.43
N THR A 277 0.51 21.86 7.05
CA THR A 277 1.42 21.11 6.16
C THR A 277 1.37 21.66 4.74
N SER A 278 0.25 22.30 4.35
CA SER A 278 0.11 23.10 3.15
C SER A 278 -0.83 24.28 3.44
N ASP A 279 -0.40 25.49 3.05
CA ASP A 279 -1.20 26.71 3.06
C ASP A 279 -1.03 27.38 1.69
N ARG A 280 -2.06 27.25 0.85
CA ARG A 280 -2.09 27.82 -0.51
C ARG A 280 -2.93 29.08 -0.59
N SER A 281 -3.23 29.71 0.55
CA SER A 281 -4.14 30.87 0.61
C SER A 281 -3.61 32.11 -0.10
N ALA A 282 -2.29 32.24 -0.23
CA ALA A 282 -1.62 33.27 -1.02
C ALA A 282 -1.41 32.88 -2.49
N GLU A 283 -1.47 31.59 -2.83
CA GLU A 283 -1.27 31.08 -4.18
C GLU A 283 -2.56 31.10 -5.00
N LEU A 284 -3.68 30.75 -4.36
CA LEU A 284 -4.98 30.69 -5.00
C LEU A 284 -5.61 32.08 -5.10
N SER A 285 -6.33 32.34 -6.19
CA SER A 285 -7.03 33.60 -6.43
C SER A 285 -8.31 33.37 -7.23
N GLY A 286 -9.22 34.34 -7.21
CA GLY A 286 -10.53 34.24 -7.88
C GLY A 286 -11.69 34.10 -6.90
N GLY A 287 -12.91 34.12 -7.45
CA GLY A 287 -14.13 33.96 -6.67
C GLY A 287 -14.31 32.52 -6.19
N ILE A 288 -14.87 32.33 -5.00
CA ILE A 288 -15.13 31.00 -4.44
C ILE A 288 -16.57 30.60 -4.76
N ALA A 289 -16.76 29.51 -5.49
CA ALA A 289 -18.07 28.93 -5.75
C ALA A 289 -18.50 28.02 -4.59
N ARG A 290 -17.61 27.10 -4.17
CA ARG A 290 -17.86 26.13 -3.11
C ARG A 290 -16.66 25.96 -2.19
N ILE A 291 -16.92 25.59 -0.95
CA ILE A 291 -15.92 25.26 0.05
C ILE A 291 -16.11 23.80 0.45
N GLY A 292 -15.03 23.03 0.50
CA GLY A 292 -15.00 21.62 0.86
C GLY A 292 -14.14 21.36 2.10
N TYR A 293 -14.57 20.45 2.96
CA TYR A 293 -13.83 19.97 4.12
C TYR A 293 -13.77 18.45 4.08
N LEU A 294 -12.55 17.90 4.06
CA LEU A 294 -12.27 16.47 4.22
C LEU A 294 -11.68 16.25 5.60
N LEU A 295 -12.39 15.50 6.44
CA LEU A 295 -11.87 15.02 7.72
C LEU A 295 -11.62 13.51 7.63
N GLU A 296 -10.40 13.10 7.96
CA GLU A 296 -9.99 11.71 8.06
C GLU A 296 -9.56 11.41 9.50
N LEU A 297 -10.10 10.34 10.07
CA LEU A 297 -9.78 9.88 11.43
C LEU A 297 -9.60 8.36 11.40
N GLY A 298 -8.59 7.82 12.05
CA GLY A 298 -8.37 6.38 12.01
C GLY A 298 -7.17 5.89 12.79
N LYS A 299 -7.02 4.57 12.76
CA LYS A 299 -5.77 3.87 13.08
C LYS A 299 -5.12 3.44 11.77
N ALA A 300 -3.84 3.10 11.79
CA ALA A 300 -3.01 2.97 10.59
C ALA A 300 -3.65 2.18 9.41
N ASP A 301 -4.45 1.16 9.68
CA ASP A 301 -5.10 0.27 8.70
C ASP A 301 -6.61 0.52 8.51
N GLN A 302 -7.23 1.39 9.31
CA GLN A 302 -8.67 1.67 9.30
C GLN A 302 -8.93 3.16 9.44
N VAL A 303 -9.06 3.85 8.30
CA VAL A 303 -9.38 5.28 8.22
C VAL A 303 -10.83 5.47 7.81
N GLN A 304 -11.61 6.10 8.69
CA GLN A 304 -12.92 6.64 8.37
C GLN A 304 -12.77 8.09 7.89
N TRP A 305 -13.66 8.51 7.00
CA TRP A 305 -13.59 9.85 6.42
C TRP A 305 -14.97 10.41 6.07
N VAL A 306 -15.06 11.73 6.06
CA VAL A 306 -16.18 12.49 5.50
C VAL A 306 -15.64 13.64 4.68
N TYR A 307 -16.21 13.82 3.48
CA TYR A 307 -16.06 15.01 2.67
C TYR A 307 -17.39 15.75 2.61
N VAL A 308 -17.40 17.00 3.07
CA VAL A 308 -18.57 17.88 3.01
C VAL A 308 -18.22 19.10 2.17
N SER A 309 -19.01 19.41 1.15
CA SER A 309 -18.91 20.68 0.42
C SER A 309 -20.22 21.45 0.44
N MET A 310 -20.12 22.78 0.43
CA MET A 310 -21.26 23.71 0.47
C MET A 310 -20.99 24.92 -0.42
N ASN A 311 -22.04 25.70 -0.70
CA ASN A 311 -21.89 27.00 -1.34
C ASN A 311 -21.01 27.92 -0.47
N ALA A 312 -20.22 28.77 -1.11
CA ALA A 312 -19.27 29.62 -0.41
C ALA A 312 -19.96 30.59 0.56
N PHE A 313 -19.66 30.48 1.86
CA PHE A 313 -20.14 31.40 2.91
C PHE A 313 -19.16 32.56 3.18
N THR A 314 -18.02 32.56 2.50
CA THR A 314 -17.07 33.67 2.41
C THR A 314 -16.38 33.66 1.04
N GLN A 315 -15.87 34.80 0.61
CA GLN A 315 -15.04 34.94 -0.59
C GLN A 315 -13.54 35.15 -0.25
N LYS A 316 -13.17 35.11 1.04
CA LYS A 316 -11.80 35.33 1.49
C LYS A 316 -11.14 34.02 1.91
N LEU A 317 -10.15 33.55 1.15
CA LEU A 317 -9.44 32.29 1.39
C LEU A 317 -8.81 32.22 2.80
N ALA A 318 -8.24 33.33 3.28
CA ALA A 318 -7.65 33.43 4.62
C ALA A 318 -8.68 33.21 5.76
N GLN A 319 -9.97 33.46 5.51
CA GLN A 319 -11.02 33.25 6.53
C GLN A 319 -11.38 31.77 6.71
N LEU A 320 -10.94 30.88 5.81
CA LEU A 320 -11.18 29.45 5.90
C LEU A 320 -10.15 28.72 6.78
N ALA A 321 -9.06 29.39 7.17
CA ALA A 321 -8.09 28.89 8.13
C ALA A 321 -8.74 28.67 9.51
N LEU A 322 -8.33 27.62 10.23
CA LEU A 322 -8.87 27.28 11.56
C LEU A 322 -8.96 28.49 12.48
N PRO A 323 -10.04 28.61 13.27
CA PRO A 323 -10.28 29.82 14.04
C PRO A 323 -9.31 29.95 15.20
N THR A 324 -8.67 31.10 15.31
CA THR A 324 -7.77 31.47 16.40
C THR A 324 -8.13 32.84 16.95
N SER A 325 -7.64 33.15 18.15
CA SER A 325 -7.77 34.50 18.72
C SER A 325 -7.00 35.57 17.93
N VAL A 326 -6.02 35.16 17.11
CA VAL A 326 -5.24 36.03 16.24
C VAL A 326 -5.99 36.37 14.96
N ASN A 327 -6.46 35.37 14.21
CA ASN A 327 -7.18 35.60 12.94
C ASN A 327 -8.65 36.01 13.16
N ARG A 328 -9.23 35.68 14.32
CA ARG A 328 -10.62 35.97 14.70
C ARG A 328 -11.64 35.53 13.65
N ASN A 329 -11.34 34.45 12.93
CA ASN A 329 -12.29 33.87 11.97
C ASN A 329 -13.51 33.38 12.74
N VAL A 330 -14.69 33.90 12.37
CA VAL A 330 -15.97 33.56 13.00
C VAL A 330 -17.04 33.37 11.93
N PHE A 331 -17.66 32.18 11.92
CA PHE A 331 -18.89 31.90 11.19
C PHE A 331 -19.85 31.13 12.09
N GLN A 332 -21.08 31.63 12.17
CA GLN A 332 -22.22 30.94 12.79
C GLN A 332 -23.45 31.28 11.96
N GLN A 333 -23.73 30.44 10.98
CA GLN A 333 -24.77 30.71 10.00
C GLN A 333 -25.22 29.43 9.29
N ALA A 334 -26.42 29.51 8.72
CA ALA A 334 -26.89 28.50 7.78
C ALA A 334 -26.02 28.49 6.52
N VAL A 335 -25.78 27.28 5.98
CA VAL A 335 -25.09 27.06 4.70
C VAL A 335 -25.99 26.26 3.77
N SER A 336 -25.86 26.47 2.47
CA SER A 336 -26.73 25.83 1.46
C SER A 336 -25.95 24.97 0.48
N GLY A 337 -26.68 24.11 -0.24
CA GLY A 337 -26.11 23.28 -1.29
C GLY A 337 -25.13 22.23 -0.77
N LEU A 338 -25.42 21.66 0.41
CA LEU A 338 -24.59 20.62 1.01
C LEU A 338 -24.47 19.41 0.06
N ARG A 339 -23.24 18.92 -0.11
CA ARG A 339 -22.93 17.62 -0.69
C ARG A 339 -22.06 16.87 0.31
N VAL A 340 -22.51 15.69 0.72
CA VAL A 340 -21.87 14.86 1.74
C VAL A 340 -21.48 13.54 1.12
N TYR A 341 -20.23 13.14 1.34
CA TYR A 341 -19.68 11.83 0.97
C TYR A 341 -18.97 11.27 2.18
N SER A 342 -19.19 10.01 2.51
CA SER A 342 -18.52 9.35 3.63
C SER A 342 -18.52 7.85 3.42
N ILE A 343 -17.55 7.17 4.02
CA ILE A 343 -17.59 5.71 4.17
C ILE A 343 -18.53 5.28 5.31
N ILE A 344 -18.93 6.20 6.19
CA ILE A 344 -19.86 5.95 7.29
C ILE A 344 -21.30 6.09 6.77
N PRO A 345 -22.11 5.01 6.74
CA PRO A 345 -23.43 5.04 6.09
C PRO A 345 -24.40 6.08 6.67
N SER A 346 -24.40 6.26 8.00
CA SER A 346 -25.26 7.25 8.67
C SER A 346 -24.91 8.69 8.31
N VAL A 347 -23.67 8.96 7.88
CA VAL A 347 -23.21 10.28 7.47
C VAL A 347 -23.36 10.46 5.97
N ALA A 348 -23.07 9.44 5.17
CA ALA A 348 -23.20 9.48 3.71
C ALA A 348 -24.64 9.78 3.24
N GLY A 349 -25.64 9.32 4.01
CA GLY A 349 -27.05 9.61 3.75
C GLY A 349 -27.55 10.94 4.32
N ALA A 350 -26.75 11.64 5.12
CA ALA A 350 -27.16 12.87 5.80
C ALA A 350 -26.97 14.11 4.91
N GLY A 351 -27.93 15.04 4.96
CA GLY A 351 -27.73 16.41 4.50
C GLY A 351 -27.49 16.66 3.00
N LYS A 352 -27.62 15.68 2.10
CA LYS A 352 -27.42 15.91 0.66
C LYS A 352 -28.53 16.80 0.08
N GLY A 353 -28.15 18.01 -0.35
CA GLY A 353 -29.09 19.04 -0.82
C GLY A 353 -29.81 19.79 0.32
N ASP A 354 -29.48 19.49 1.58
CA ASP A 354 -30.10 20.10 2.77
C ASP A 354 -29.51 21.49 3.08
N ILE A 355 -30.19 22.20 3.98
CA ILE A 355 -29.64 23.36 4.68
C ILE A 355 -28.76 22.87 5.83
N GLY A 356 -27.50 23.27 5.82
CA GLY A 356 -26.56 23.03 6.90
C GLY A 356 -26.45 24.20 7.85
N ASN A 357 -25.69 24.00 8.92
CA ASN A 357 -25.22 25.08 9.78
C ASN A 357 -23.72 24.90 10.03
N ILE A 358 -22.94 25.98 9.90
CA ILE A 358 -21.52 25.99 10.21
C ILE A 358 -21.27 26.72 11.51
N GLU A 359 -20.41 26.13 12.34
CA GLU A 359 -19.97 26.70 13.61
C GLU A 359 -18.45 26.72 13.64
N PHE A 360 -17.91 27.93 13.54
CA PHE A 360 -16.49 28.17 13.29
C PHE A 360 -16.06 29.36 14.13
N TRP A 361 -15.38 29.15 15.25
CA TRP A 361 -14.92 30.26 16.09
C TRP A 361 -13.85 29.86 17.12
N PRO A 362 -13.09 30.83 17.66
CA PRO A 362 -12.12 30.56 18.72
C PRO A 362 -12.68 30.64 20.15
N HIS A 363 -13.92 31.13 20.31
CA HIS A 363 -14.56 31.49 21.58
C HIS A 363 -14.90 30.27 22.44
N ASN A 364 -15.16 30.50 23.73
CA ASN A 364 -16.00 29.57 24.50
C ASN A 364 -17.42 29.54 23.93
N TYR A 365 -18.22 28.56 24.35
CA TYR A 365 -19.62 28.48 23.98
C TYR A 365 -20.44 27.74 25.04
N THR A 366 -21.75 27.88 24.95
CA THR A 366 -22.76 27.30 25.85
C THR A 366 -23.83 26.61 24.99
N PRO A 367 -24.59 25.63 25.52
CA PRO A 367 -25.59 24.91 24.74
C PRO A 367 -26.82 25.77 24.37
N ALA A 368 -26.85 27.05 24.76
CA ALA A 368 -27.99 27.90 24.46
C ALA A 368 -28.14 28.12 22.95
N ASN A 369 -29.33 27.89 22.40
CA ASN A 369 -29.63 28.12 20.98
C ASN A 369 -30.20 29.52 20.72
N ALA A 370 -29.42 30.57 21.02
CA ALA A 370 -29.86 31.95 20.80
C ALA A 370 -30.15 32.27 19.32
N GLY A 371 -29.48 31.57 18.40
CA GLY A 371 -29.69 31.70 16.96
C GLY A 371 -30.96 31.04 16.44
N LYS A 372 -31.71 30.30 17.29
CA LYS A 372 -32.91 29.53 16.91
C LYS A 372 -32.65 28.59 15.73
N VAL A 373 -31.48 27.96 15.70
CA VAL A 373 -31.10 26.99 14.66
C VAL A 373 -32.01 25.77 14.78
N GLY A 374 -32.56 25.34 13.65
CA GLY A 374 -33.44 24.17 13.58
C GLY A 374 -32.69 22.89 13.94
N GLY A 375 -33.29 22.05 14.78
CA GLY A 375 -32.72 20.77 15.19
C GLY A 375 -31.86 20.80 16.46
N ALA A 376 -31.51 22.01 16.95
CA ALA A 376 -30.74 22.25 18.17
C ALA A 376 -31.49 21.91 19.47
N ASN A 377 -30.76 21.59 20.52
CA ASN A 377 -31.26 21.39 21.87
C ASN A 377 -30.57 22.33 22.87
N ALA A 378 -31.32 23.29 23.42
CA ALA A 378 -30.79 24.31 24.33
C ALA A 378 -30.21 23.76 25.68
N GLY A 379 -30.29 22.46 25.93
CA GLY A 379 -29.73 21.77 27.09
C GLY A 379 -28.53 20.87 26.79
N SER A 380 -28.09 20.75 25.54
CA SER A 380 -26.92 19.95 25.14
C SER A 380 -26.07 20.72 24.15
N TYR A 381 -24.75 20.50 24.17
CA TYR A 381 -23.90 20.99 23.09
C TYR A 381 -24.24 20.20 21.82
N ASP A 382 -24.73 20.93 20.82
CA ASP A 382 -25.11 20.43 19.52
C ASP A 382 -25.09 21.57 18.49
N VAL A 383 -25.78 21.38 17.36
CA VAL A 383 -25.90 22.45 16.37
C VAL A 383 -26.60 23.67 16.98
N GLY A 384 -26.04 24.86 16.81
CA GLY A 384 -26.67 26.11 17.25
C GLY A 384 -26.15 26.66 18.58
N ASP A 385 -25.06 26.12 19.11
CA ASP A 385 -24.43 26.55 20.36
C ASP A 385 -24.08 28.04 20.38
N GLN A 386 -24.33 28.70 21.50
CA GLN A 386 -24.09 30.14 21.66
C GLN A 386 -22.65 30.42 22.09
N ARG A 387 -21.93 31.20 21.29
CA ARG A 387 -20.61 31.76 21.65
C ARG A 387 -20.66 32.56 22.95
N ALA A 388 -19.60 32.44 23.73
CA ALA A 388 -19.37 33.14 24.98
C ALA A 388 -17.91 33.60 25.09
N GLU A 389 -17.67 34.66 25.87
CA GLU A 389 -16.31 35.11 26.18
C GLU A 389 -15.56 34.08 27.07
N PRO A 390 -14.21 34.08 27.05
CA PRO A 390 -13.32 34.89 26.21
C PRO A 390 -13.24 34.41 24.74
N VAL A 391 -12.90 35.33 23.82
CA VAL A 391 -12.55 35.04 22.41
C VAL A 391 -11.50 33.96 22.28
N ASN A 392 -10.47 33.98 23.12
CA ASN A 392 -9.50 32.91 23.20
C ASN A 392 -10.07 31.85 24.16
N GLY A 393 -11.03 31.05 23.69
CA GLY A 393 -11.66 29.98 24.45
C GLY A 393 -11.44 28.59 23.86
N TYR A 394 -12.42 27.71 24.10
CA TYR A 394 -12.51 26.31 23.65
C TYR A 394 -12.43 26.21 22.13
N GLY A 395 -13.31 26.95 21.45
CA GLY A 395 -13.38 27.04 20.00
C GLY A 395 -13.83 25.74 19.31
N CYS A 396 -14.35 25.89 18.11
CA CYS A 396 -14.80 24.78 17.30
C CYS A 396 -14.70 25.06 15.79
N LEU A 397 -14.63 23.96 15.03
CA LEU A 397 -15.01 23.85 13.63
C LEU A 397 -15.99 22.68 13.54
N GLN A 398 -17.26 22.98 13.33
CA GLN A 398 -18.32 21.98 13.21
C GLN A 398 -19.18 22.30 11.99
N ILE A 399 -19.63 21.23 11.32
CA ILE A 399 -20.57 21.34 10.21
C ILE A 399 -21.70 20.36 10.45
N HIS A 400 -22.92 20.87 10.39
CA HIS A 400 -24.13 20.12 10.72
C HIS A 400 -25.08 20.09 9.53
N ALA A 401 -25.75 18.95 9.33
CA ALA A 401 -26.95 18.86 8.51
C ALA A 401 -28.17 19.05 9.42
N THR A 402 -28.87 20.17 9.27
CA THR A 402 -29.92 20.58 10.22
C THR A 402 -31.19 19.75 10.07
N GLY A 403 -31.58 19.38 8.84
CA GLY A 403 -32.78 18.59 8.58
C GLY A 403 -32.69 17.18 9.16
N SER A 404 -31.52 16.55 9.05
CA SER A 404 -31.27 15.21 9.61
C SER A 404 -30.72 15.21 11.04
N LYS A 405 -30.52 16.40 11.65
CA LYS A 405 -29.92 16.57 12.99
C LYS A 405 -28.61 15.80 13.14
N THR A 406 -27.71 15.96 12.17
CA THR A 406 -26.47 15.19 12.08
C THR A 406 -25.28 16.13 12.12
N THR A 407 -24.42 15.97 13.12
CA THR A 407 -23.03 16.46 13.08
C THR A 407 -22.31 15.72 11.96
N LEU A 408 -21.89 16.42 10.92
CA LEU A 408 -21.17 15.79 9.81
C LEU A 408 -19.68 15.64 10.16
N LEU A 409 -19.08 16.70 10.70
CA LEU A 409 -17.73 16.70 11.25
C LEU A 409 -17.64 17.67 12.43
N ALA A 410 -16.73 17.38 13.36
CA ALA A 410 -16.44 18.22 14.51
C ALA A 410 -14.93 18.19 14.85
N ILE A 411 -14.40 19.39 15.12
CA ILE A 411 -13.06 19.63 15.67
C ILE A 411 -13.21 20.70 16.75
N ASN A 412 -13.23 20.30 18.01
CA ASN A 412 -13.37 21.22 19.15
C ASN A 412 -12.09 21.22 20.00
N ASN A 413 -11.85 22.31 20.71
CA ASN A 413 -10.71 22.43 21.63
C ASN A 413 -9.36 22.15 20.98
N ARG A 414 -9.03 22.89 19.91
CA ARG A 414 -7.74 22.79 19.20
C ARG A 414 -6.52 22.86 20.14
N ARG A 415 -6.66 23.50 21.30
CA ARG A 415 -5.59 23.70 22.29
C ARG A 415 -5.22 22.44 23.04
N ALA A 416 -6.13 21.48 23.11
CA ALA A 416 -5.86 20.16 23.66
C ALA A 416 -4.92 19.33 22.76
N GLY A 417 -4.52 19.88 21.61
CA GLY A 417 -3.57 19.26 20.69
C GLY A 417 -4.06 17.89 20.23
N ALA A 418 -3.23 16.87 20.41
CA ALA A 418 -3.58 15.50 20.06
C ALA A 418 -4.83 14.96 20.80
N GLN A 419 -5.27 15.60 21.89
CA GLN A 419 -6.48 15.26 22.64
C GLN A 419 -7.69 16.14 22.30
N ALA A 420 -7.65 16.92 21.22
CA ALA A 420 -8.82 17.66 20.73
C ALA A 420 -10.03 16.74 20.55
N ASP A 421 -11.22 17.33 20.60
CA ASP A 421 -12.47 16.61 20.36
C ASP A 421 -12.67 16.47 18.85
N LEU A 422 -12.48 15.26 18.33
CA LEU A 422 -12.54 14.97 16.90
C LEU A 422 -13.65 13.97 16.59
N GLY A 423 -14.46 14.25 15.58
CA GLY A 423 -15.62 13.41 15.29
C GLY A 423 -16.09 13.48 13.84
N ILE A 424 -16.64 12.34 13.38
CA ILE A 424 -17.40 12.23 12.12
C ILE A 424 -18.74 11.58 12.49
N GLY A 425 -19.86 12.21 12.13
CA GLY A 425 -21.18 11.77 12.59
C GLY A 425 -21.50 12.23 14.02
N ASN A 426 -22.71 11.90 14.49
CA ASN A 426 -23.12 12.17 15.87
C ASN A 426 -22.27 11.36 16.85
N SER A 427 -21.76 12.01 17.89
CA SER A 427 -21.07 11.31 18.98
C SER A 427 -22.02 10.36 19.71
N PRO A 428 -21.54 9.17 20.14
CA PRO A 428 -22.31 8.31 21.05
C PRO A 428 -22.27 8.80 22.50
N GLY A 429 -21.54 9.89 22.80
CA GLY A 429 -21.41 10.47 24.13
C GLY A 429 -22.59 11.37 24.53
N GLN A 430 -22.35 12.23 25.52
CA GLN A 430 -23.37 13.14 26.07
C GLN A 430 -23.83 14.21 25.06
N HIS A 431 -22.94 14.64 24.16
CA HIS A 431 -23.16 15.73 23.22
C HIS A 431 -22.89 15.24 21.81
N THR A 432 -23.82 15.50 20.89
CA THR A 432 -23.76 14.96 19.52
C THR A 432 -22.65 15.59 18.68
N ASP A 433 -22.18 16.78 19.05
CA ASP A 433 -21.13 17.56 18.40
C ASP A 433 -19.70 17.22 18.87
N TRP A 434 -19.55 16.18 19.70
CA TRP A 434 -18.30 15.69 20.28
C TRP A 434 -17.66 16.60 21.35
N THR A 435 -18.30 17.67 21.77
CA THR A 435 -17.78 18.56 22.82
C THR A 435 -17.45 17.78 24.10
N PHE A 436 -16.23 18.01 24.64
CA PHE A 436 -15.62 17.40 25.84
C PHE A 436 -15.20 15.92 25.75
N THR A 437 -15.22 15.31 24.57
CA THR A 437 -14.93 13.87 24.41
C THR A 437 -13.45 13.50 24.54
N LYS A 438 -12.53 14.43 24.24
CA LYS A 438 -11.08 14.17 24.07
C LYS A 438 -10.78 13.01 23.13
N SER A 439 -11.66 12.76 22.16
CA SER A 439 -11.63 11.60 21.27
C SER A 439 -10.39 11.56 20.38
N GLY A 440 -9.73 12.70 20.13
CA GLY A 440 -8.50 12.80 19.36
C GLY A 440 -7.38 11.87 19.83
N LYS A 441 -7.34 11.52 21.13
CA LYS A 441 -6.37 10.58 21.69
C LYS A 441 -6.51 9.15 21.17
N GLY A 442 -7.67 8.81 20.60
CA GLY A 442 -7.99 7.48 20.08
C GLY A 442 -7.59 7.25 18.62
N TYR A 443 -7.13 8.30 17.92
CA TYR A 443 -6.77 8.25 16.50
C TYR A 443 -5.26 8.42 16.30
N ASP A 444 -4.64 7.45 15.63
CA ASP A 444 -3.22 7.48 15.22
C ASP A 444 -3.04 8.32 13.96
N TYR A 445 -4.05 8.31 13.08
CA TYR A 445 -4.13 9.14 11.89
C TYR A 445 -5.32 10.09 12.02
N LYS A 446 -5.06 11.39 11.90
CA LYS A 446 -6.09 12.43 12.00
C LYS A 446 -5.70 13.65 11.16
N ARG A 447 -6.47 13.95 10.13
CA ARG A 447 -6.10 14.98 9.14
C ARG A 447 -7.32 15.77 8.68
N LEU A 448 -7.16 17.08 8.55
CA LEU A 448 -8.15 17.97 7.96
C LEU A 448 -7.58 18.58 6.69
N ARG A 449 -8.31 18.47 5.59
CA ARG A 449 -8.02 19.20 4.36
C ARG A 449 -9.19 20.10 4.00
N ILE A 450 -8.88 21.33 3.62
CA ILE A 450 -9.85 22.34 3.19
C ILE A 450 -9.62 22.59 1.71
N PHE A 451 -10.68 22.53 0.94
CA PHE A 451 -10.68 22.67 -0.50
C PHE A 451 -11.59 23.82 -0.93
N VAL A 452 -11.30 24.41 -2.08
CA VAL A 452 -12.15 25.43 -2.72
C VAL A 452 -12.40 25.08 -4.17
N GLN A 453 -13.64 25.25 -4.62
CA GLN A 453 -13.96 25.32 -6.03
C GLN A 453 -13.95 26.80 -6.42
N LEU A 454 -13.01 27.19 -7.26
CA LEU A 454 -12.90 28.54 -7.80
C LEU A 454 -13.86 28.72 -8.99
N LYS A 455 -14.27 29.96 -9.26
CA LYS A 455 -15.18 30.33 -10.34
C LYS A 455 -14.51 30.49 -11.69
#